data_AF-A0A8E0NAX5-F1
#
_entry.id   AF-A0A8E0NAX5-F1
#
_cell.length_a   1.000
_cell.length_b   1.000
_cell.length_c   1.000
_cell.angle_alpha   90.00
_cell.angle_beta   90.00
_cell.angle_gamma   90.00
#
_symmetry.space_group_name_H-M   'P 1'
#
loop_
_entity.id
_entity.type
_entity.pdbx_description
1 polymer ?
#
loop_
_entity_poly.entity_id
_entity_poly.type
_entity_poly.pdbx_seq_one_letter_code
_entity_poly.pdbx_strand_id
1 'polypeptide(L)'
;MNEEEKLGIRLAKIHGQMLGELERLDKPPKRLLRLITDREAYEAAAPAREERRAAILEALPHLAYVVKMLNPDWDHAAAKPIRPREPNRGIPPQGVAGTAMDIIKETTQPLTIAEIVDLLGERFGYDLSTVAERQRYHTAVNNGLMNTYRQDLVEHPGSPTRWSWRVDDEED
;
A
#
# COMPACT_ATOMS: atom_id res chain seq x y z
N MET A 1 28.51 -1.03 -18.69
CA MET A 1 28.18 -1.71 -17.43
C MET A 1 27.79 -3.14 -17.73
N ASN A 2 28.59 -4.10 -17.29
CA ASN A 2 28.36 -5.53 -17.52
C ASN A 2 27.25 -6.08 -16.59
N GLU A 3 26.81 -7.33 -16.78
CA GLU A 3 25.72 -7.92 -15.97
C GLU A 3 26.12 -8.12 -14.50
N GLU A 4 27.41 -8.37 -14.22
CA GLU A 4 27.94 -8.53 -12.86
C GLU A 4 27.89 -7.22 -12.07
N GLU A 5 28.28 -6.10 -12.68
CA GLU A 5 28.18 -4.76 -12.12
C GLU A 5 26.70 -4.37 -11.87
N LYS A 6 25.81 -4.68 -12.81
CA LYS A 6 24.36 -4.48 -12.63
C LYS A 6 23.83 -5.28 -11.43
N LEU A 7 24.27 -6.54 -11.29
CA LEU A 7 23.90 -7.38 -10.16
C LEU A 7 24.45 -6.82 -8.85
N GLY A 8 25.70 -6.37 -8.81
CA GLY A 8 26.32 -5.69 -7.67
C GLY A 8 25.51 -4.47 -7.22
N ILE A 9 25.07 -3.62 -8.14
CA ILE A 9 24.21 -2.46 -7.84
C ILE A 9 22.85 -2.89 -7.26
N ARG A 10 22.21 -3.93 -7.84
CA ARG A 10 20.93 -4.43 -7.33
C ARG A 10 21.06 -5.01 -5.93
N LEU A 11 22.12 -5.78 -5.67
CA LEU A 11 22.40 -6.35 -4.34
C LEU A 11 22.76 -5.25 -3.33
N ALA A 12 23.51 -4.22 -3.72
CA ALA A 12 23.77 -3.06 -2.87
C ALA A 12 22.47 -2.32 -2.48
N LYS A 13 21.52 -2.24 -3.41
CA LYS A 13 20.18 -1.69 -3.12
C LYS A 13 19.41 -2.56 -2.14
N ILE A 14 19.43 -3.89 -2.30
CA ILE A 14 18.79 -4.83 -1.36
C ILE A 14 19.43 -4.71 0.04
N HIS A 15 20.76 -4.56 0.10
CA HIS A 15 21.47 -4.32 1.35
C HIS A 15 20.99 -3.04 2.03
N GLY A 16 20.90 -1.94 1.29
CA GLY A 16 20.32 -0.70 1.78
C GLY A 16 18.87 -0.87 2.28
N GLN A 17 18.04 -1.65 1.58
CA GLN A 17 16.66 -1.92 1.98
C GLN A 17 16.59 -2.72 3.30
N MET A 18 17.43 -3.74 3.46
CA MET A 18 17.52 -4.53 4.70
C MET A 18 17.99 -3.67 5.88
N LEU A 19 18.97 -2.77 5.67
CA LEU A 19 19.37 -1.79 6.68
C LEU A 19 18.18 -0.88 7.09
N GLY A 20 17.42 -0.39 6.12
CA GLY A 20 16.26 0.46 6.40
C GLY A 20 15.09 -0.27 7.06
N GLU A 21 14.94 -1.57 6.80
CA GLU A 21 13.99 -2.42 7.52
C GLU A 21 14.42 -2.63 8.97
N LEU A 22 15.70 -2.93 9.21
CA LEU A 22 16.27 -3.08 10.54
C LEU A 22 16.08 -1.82 11.39
N GLU A 23 16.36 -0.64 10.83
CA GLU A 23 16.12 0.64 11.52
C GLU A 23 14.65 0.80 11.94
N ARG A 24 13.70 0.33 11.15
CA ARG A 24 12.27 0.42 11.48
C ARG A 24 11.85 -0.58 12.54
N LEU A 25 12.44 -1.77 12.55
CA LEU A 25 12.18 -2.77 13.58
C LEU A 25 12.69 -2.27 14.94
N ASP A 26 13.85 -1.59 14.96
CA ASP A 26 14.41 -0.98 16.17
C ASP A 26 13.67 0.32 16.58
N LYS A 27 13.24 1.13 15.59
CA LYS A 27 12.55 2.41 15.80
C LYS A 27 11.24 2.46 15.01
N PRO A 28 10.15 1.87 15.54
CA PRO A 28 8.87 1.88 14.85
C PRO A 28 8.32 3.30 14.63
N PRO A 29 7.63 3.55 13.51
CA PRO A 29 6.93 4.81 13.28
C PRO A 29 5.95 5.14 14.42
N LYS A 30 5.98 6.40 14.90
CA LYS A 30 5.11 6.87 15.99
C LYS A 30 3.62 6.59 15.77
N ARG A 31 3.16 6.57 14.51
CA ARG A 31 1.76 6.27 14.17
C ARG A 31 1.32 4.86 14.56
N LEU A 32 2.20 3.86 14.48
CA LEU A 32 1.88 2.47 14.86
C LEU A 32 1.68 2.31 16.36
N LEU A 33 2.15 3.28 17.15
CA LEU A 33 2.08 3.27 18.61
C LEU A 33 1.13 4.34 19.15
N ARG A 34 0.39 5.03 18.27
CA ARG A 34 -0.43 6.20 18.65
C ARG A 34 -1.79 5.79 19.20
N LEU A 35 -2.43 4.79 18.60
CA LEU A 35 -3.72 4.24 19.03
C LEU A 35 -3.48 3.00 19.90
N ILE A 36 -4.33 2.77 20.90
CA ILE A 36 -4.18 1.64 21.84
C ILE A 36 -4.28 0.31 21.10
N THR A 37 -5.25 0.18 20.19
CA THR A 37 -5.46 -1.02 19.35
C THR A 37 -4.27 -1.31 18.43
N ASP A 38 -3.74 -0.27 17.77
CA ASP A 38 -2.54 -0.39 16.93
C ASP A 38 -1.32 -0.79 17.76
N ARG A 39 -1.20 -0.24 18.97
CA ARG A 39 -0.13 -0.57 19.92
C ARG A 39 -0.22 -2.03 20.36
N GLU A 40 -1.41 -2.52 20.71
CA GLU A 40 -1.62 -3.92 21.11
C GLU A 40 -1.31 -4.89 19.96
N ALA A 41 -1.81 -4.59 18.75
CA ALA A 41 -1.48 -5.36 17.55
C ALA A 41 0.02 -5.34 17.23
N TYR A 42 0.66 -4.18 17.44
CA TYR A 42 2.10 -4.05 17.34
C TYR A 42 2.79 -4.91 18.39
N GLU A 43 2.45 -4.83 19.67
CA GLU A 43 3.05 -5.64 20.74
C GLU A 43 2.87 -7.14 20.50
N ALA A 44 1.69 -7.60 20.08
CA ALA A 44 1.41 -9.00 19.79
C ALA A 44 2.30 -9.57 18.67
N ALA A 45 2.69 -8.75 17.69
CA ALA A 45 3.58 -9.15 16.60
C ALA A 45 5.09 -9.10 16.96
N ALA A 46 5.45 -8.90 18.25
CA ALA A 46 6.84 -8.83 18.69
C ALA A 46 7.69 -10.06 18.32
N PRO A 47 7.23 -11.33 18.51
CA PRO A 47 8.05 -12.49 18.18
C PRO A 47 8.43 -12.55 16.70
N ALA A 48 7.48 -12.24 15.80
CA ALA A 48 7.72 -12.22 14.36
C ALA A 48 8.70 -11.09 13.95
N ARG A 49 8.70 -9.95 14.66
CA ARG A 49 9.67 -8.89 14.42
C ARG A 49 11.07 -9.27 14.89
N GLU A 50 11.18 -9.95 16.03
CA GLU A 50 12.47 -10.44 16.55
C GLU A 50 13.07 -11.49 15.62
N GLU A 51 12.26 -12.43 15.14
CA GLU A 51 12.67 -13.42 14.13
C GLU A 51 13.15 -12.73 12.85
N ARG A 52 12.37 -11.76 12.34
CA ARG A 52 12.75 -11.00 11.14
C ARG A 52 14.03 -10.20 11.35
N ARG A 53 14.21 -9.60 12.53
CA ARG A 53 15.43 -8.87 12.91
C ARG A 53 16.64 -9.80 12.91
N ALA A 54 16.52 -10.99 13.50
CA ALA A 54 17.59 -11.99 13.52
C ALA A 54 17.97 -12.42 12.09
N ALA A 55 16.98 -12.71 11.25
CA ALA A 55 17.21 -13.09 9.86
C ALA A 55 17.91 -12.00 9.03
N ILE A 56 17.58 -10.72 9.26
CA ILE A 56 18.26 -9.60 8.59
C ILE A 56 19.72 -9.48 9.07
N LEU A 57 19.96 -9.59 10.38
CA LEU A 57 21.30 -9.51 10.94
C LEU A 57 22.21 -10.65 10.45
N GLU A 58 21.64 -11.83 10.24
CA GLU A 58 22.35 -12.97 9.65
C GLU A 58 22.65 -12.74 8.15
N ALA A 59 21.69 -12.22 7.39
CA ALA A 59 21.84 -12.06 5.93
C ALA A 59 22.77 -10.90 5.51
N LEU A 60 22.81 -9.81 6.28
CA LEU A 60 23.53 -8.58 5.91
C LEU A 60 25.03 -8.80 5.59
N PRO A 61 25.82 -9.52 6.43
CA PRO A 61 27.23 -9.77 6.13
C PRO A 61 27.45 -10.56 4.83
N HIS A 62 26.60 -11.56 4.56
CA HIS A 62 26.69 -12.37 3.34
C HIS A 62 26.41 -11.53 2.11
N LEU A 63 25.39 -10.67 2.17
CA LEU A 63 25.04 -9.78 1.08
C LEU A 63 26.15 -8.75 0.83
N ALA A 64 26.72 -8.18 1.90
CA ALA A 64 27.84 -7.25 1.80
C ALA A 64 29.06 -7.89 1.13
N TYR A 65 29.37 -9.14 1.48
CA TYR A 65 30.47 -9.90 0.86
C TYR A 65 30.27 -10.06 -0.65
N VAL A 66 29.08 -10.51 -1.09
CA VAL A 66 28.79 -10.70 -2.52
C VAL A 66 28.81 -9.37 -3.29
N VAL A 67 28.29 -8.29 -2.71
CA VAL A 67 28.36 -6.96 -3.34
C VAL A 67 29.81 -6.53 -3.52
N LYS A 68 30.67 -6.73 -2.52
CA LYS A 68 32.09 -6.38 -2.60
C LYS A 68 32.84 -7.20 -3.65
N MET A 69 32.46 -8.47 -3.86
CA MET A 69 33.03 -9.30 -4.94
C MET A 69 32.65 -8.78 -6.33
N LEU A 70 31.40 -8.34 -6.52
CA LEU A 70 30.89 -7.87 -7.80
C LEU A 70 31.19 -6.39 -8.08
N ASN A 71 31.43 -5.61 -7.02
CA ASN A 71 31.77 -4.19 -7.06
C ASN A 71 32.81 -3.88 -5.95
N PRO A 72 34.11 -4.09 -6.24
CA PRO A 72 35.18 -3.88 -5.26
C PRO A 72 35.26 -2.44 -4.74
N ASP A 73 34.80 -1.45 -5.50
CA ASP A 73 34.81 -0.04 -5.11
C ASP A 73 33.64 0.33 -4.19
N TRP A 74 32.68 -0.58 -3.99
CA TRP A 74 31.57 -0.33 -3.08
C TRP A 74 32.05 -0.24 -1.62
N ASP A 75 31.72 0.87 -0.97
CA ASP A 75 31.99 1.08 0.45
C ASP A 75 30.78 0.65 1.29
N HIS A 76 30.94 -0.48 1.98
CA HIS A 76 29.96 -1.02 2.90
C HIS A 76 29.71 -0.08 4.09
N ALA A 77 30.73 0.60 4.61
CA ALA A 77 30.60 1.47 5.77
C ALA A 77 29.79 2.75 5.45
N ALA A 78 29.80 3.17 4.19
CA ALA A 78 28.99 4.28 3.69
C ALA A 78 27.60 3.87 3.17
N ALA A 79 27.23 2.59 3.24
CA ALA A 79 25.94 2.11 2.75
C ALA A 79 24.78 2.73 3.55
N LYS A 80 23.94 3.52 2.87
CA LYS A 80 22.82 4.22 3.51
C LYS A 80 21.59 3.31 3.64
N PRO A 81 20.90 3.31 4.78
CA PRO A 81 19.59 2.68 4.93
C PRO A 81 18.58 3.27 3.93
N ILE A 82 17.97 2.40 3.13
CA ILE A 82 16.86 2.72 2.24
C ILE A 82 15.59 2.32 2.98
N ARG A 83 14.87 3.30 3.51
CA ARG A 83 13.62 3.03 4.22
C ARG A 83 12.67 2.27 3.31
N PRO A 84 12.16 1.10 3.73
CA PRO A 84 11.18 0.38 2.93
C PRO A 84 9.99 1.31 2.70
N ARG A 85 9.46 1.35 1.48
CA ARG A 85 8.14 1.94 1.29
C ARG A 85 7.20 1.09 2.13
N GLU A 86 6.39 1.72 2.98
CA GLU A 86 5.35 0.93 3.62
C GLU A 86 4.54 0.27 2.50
N PRO A 87 4.27 -1.03 2.57
CA PRO A 87 3.24 -1.61 1.75
C PRO A 87 2.02 -0.73 1.97
N ASN A 88 1.36 -0.32 0.89
CA ASN A 88 0.07 0.35 0.98
C ASN A 88 -0.93 -0.66 1.57
N ARG A 89 -0.85 -0.91 2.88
CA ARG A 89 -1.78 -1.78 3.60
C ARG A 89 -3.16 -1.16 3.40
N GLY A 90 -4.00 -1.90 2.71
CA GLY A 90 -5.35 -1.47 2.41
C GLY A 90 -5.49 -0.47 1.26
N ILE A 91 -4.57 -0.41 0.29
CA ILE A 91 -4.94 0.16 -1.02
C ILE A 91 -5.25 -1.03 -1.94
N PRO A 92 -6.43 -1.09 -2.56
CA PRO A 92 -6.76 -2.18 -3.47
C PRO A 92 -5.77 -2.25 -4.63
N PRO A 93 -5.68 -3.39 -5.34
CA PRO A 93 -4.78 -3.55 -6.49
C PRO A 93 -4.92 -2.45 -7.56
N GLN A 94 -6.16 -1.99 -7.80
CA GLN A 94 -6.49 -0.92 -8.76
C GLN A 94 -6.53 0.49 -8.13
N GLY A 95 -6.12 0.62 -6.87
CA GLY A 95 -6.39 1.83 -6.08
C GLY A 95 -7.86 1.95 -5.65
N VAL A 96 -8.11 2.91 -4.75
CA VAL A 96 -9.46 3.16 -4.19
C VAL A 96 -10.48 3.47 -5.28
N ALA A 97 -10.12 4.32 -6.24
CA ALA A 97 -11.01 4.73 -7.33
C ALA A 97 -11.30 3.60 -8.33
N GLY A 98 -10.29 2.82 -8.73
CA GLY A 98 -10.52 1.70 -9.65
C GLY A 98 -11.40 0.62 -9.02
N THR A 99 -11.25 0.39 -7.73
CA THR A 99 -12.05 -0.61 -7.01
C THR A 99 -13.47 -0.13 -6.74
N ALA A 100 -13.65 1.18 -6.52
CA ALA A 100 -14.98 1.78 -6.52
C ALA A 100 -15.72 1.52 -7.85
N MET A 101 -15.00 1.56 -8.98
CA MET A 101 -15.59 1.21 -10.29
C MET A 101 -15.94 -0.27 -10.40
N ASP A 102 -15.09 -1.17 -9.90
CA ASP A 102 -15.39 -2.61 -9.88
C ASP A 102 -16.68 -2.88 -9.08
N ILE A 103 -16.83 -2.24 -7.92
CA ILE A 103 -18.05 -2.32 -7.10
C ILE A 103 -19.29 -1.80 -7.86
N ILE A 104 -19.17 -0.67 -8.55
CA ILE A 104 -20.28 -0.09 -9.34
C ILE A 104 -20.66 -1.02 -10.51
N LYS A 105 -19.69 -1.67 -11.16
CA LYS A 105 -19.92 -2.62 -12.26
C LYS A 105 -20.59 -3.92 -11.81
N GLU A 106 -20.24 -4.39 -10.61
CA GLU A 106 -20.80 -5.62 -10.04
C GLU A 106 -22.22 -5.42 -9.49
N THR A 107 -22.64 -4.18 -9.23
CA THR A 107 -23.92 -3.89 -8.59
C THR A 107 -24.99 -3.54 -9.63
N THR A 108 -26.17 -4.14 -9.49
CA THR A 108 -27.32 -3.89 -10.38
C THR A 108 -28.10 -2.62 -10.05
N GLN A 109 -27.86 -2.02 -8.89
CA GLN A 109 -28.54 -0.83 -8.38
C GLN A 109 -27.60 0.38 -8.31
N PRO A 110 -28.09 1.61 -8.57
CA PRO A 110 -27.29 2.81 -8.40
C PRO A 110 -26.86 3.03 -6.95
N LEU A 111 -25.56 3.25 -6.74
CA LEU A 111 -24.96 3.44 -5.42
C LEU A 111 -24.55 4.89 -5.15
N THR A 112 -24.65 5.31 -3.91
CA THR A 112 -24.08 6.55 -3.40
C THR A 112 -22.59 6.37 -3.09
N ILE A 113 -21.85 7.47 -3.02
CA ILE A 113 -20.42 7.42 -2.64
C ILE A 113 -20.24 6.84 -1.23
N ALA A 114 -21.17 7.13 -0.31
CA ALA A 114 -21.14 6.56 1.04
C ALA A 114 -21.29 5.03 1.01
N GLU A 115 -22.28 4.52 0.26
CA GLU A 115 -22.49 3.06 0.09
C GLU A 115 -21.27 2.39 -0.56
N ILE A 116 -20.64 3.03 -1.56
CA ILE A 116 -19.40 2.52 -2.17
C ILE A 116 -18.25 2.46 -1.16
N VAL A 117 -18.11 3.47 -0.30
CA VAL A 117 -17.08 3.51 0.75
C VAL A 117 -17.34 2.43 1.80
N ASP A 118 -18.59 2.20 2.20
CA ASP A 118 -18.94 1.12 3.12
C ASP A 118 -18.60 -0.25 2.52
N LEU A 119 -18.95 -0.50 1.25
CA LEU A 119 -18.60 -1.75 0.54
C LEU A 119 -17.08 -1.92 0.38
N LEU A 120 -16.32 -0.85 0.16
CA LEU A 120 -14.85 -0.88 0.18
C LEU A 120 -14.33 -1.28 1.56
N GLY A 121 -14.91 -0.71 2.62
CA GLY A 121 -14.55 -1.04 3.99
C GLY A 121 -14.80 -2.50 4.34
N GLU A 122 -15.96 -3.04 3.97
CA GLU A 122 -16.31 -4.44 4.16
C GLU A 122 -15.39 -5.38 3.36
N ARG A 123 -15.18 -5.11 2.07
CA ARG A 123 -14.43 -5.99 1.17
C ARG A 123 -12.93 -6.06 1.49
N PHE A 124 -12.36 -4.97 1.99
CA PHE A 124 -10.91 -4.85 2.23
C PHE A 124 -10.54 -4.65 3.70
N GLY A 125 -11.52 -4.74 4.61
CA GLY A 125 -11.32 -4.61 6.05
C GLY A 125 -10.83 -3.22 6.48
N TYR A 126 -11.32 -2.14 5.85
CA TYR A 126 -10.96 -0.79 6.28
C TYR A 126 -11.71 -0.41 7.55
N ASP A 127 -10.98 0.12 8.53
CA ASP A 127 -11.59 0.75 9.68
C ASP A 127 -12.15 2.12 9.30
N LEU A 128 -13.46 2.15 9.09
CA LEU A 128 -14.24 3.36 8.80
C LEU A 128 -14.95 3.89 10.06
N SER A 129 -14.49 3.54 11.26
CA SER A 129 -15.11 3.98 12.51
C SER A 129 -14.98 5.48 12.77
N THR A 130 -14.02 6.16 12.13
CA THR A 130 -13.78 7.60 12.31
C THR A 130 -14.31 8.43 11.14
N VAL A 131 -14.82 9.62 11.45
CA VAL A 131 -15.28 10.60 10.45
C VAL A 131 -14.16 10.99 9.49
N ALA A 132 -12.93 11.16 9.99
CA ALA A 132 -11.77 11.53 9.18
C ALA A 132 -11.44 10.47 8.12
N GLU A 133 -11.45 9.19 8.51
CA GLU A 133 -11.13 8.11 7.58
C GLU A 133 -12.24 7.90 6.54
N ARG A 134 -13.51 7.98 6.96
CA ARG A 134 -14.66 8.02 6.04
C ARG A 134 -14.55 9.15 5.03
N GLN A 135 -14.22 10.37 5.48
CA GLN A 135 -14.07 11.52 4.61
C GLN A 135 -12.92 11.37 3.61
N ARG A 136 -11.81 10.75 4.03
CA ARG A 136 -10.65 10.48 3.18
C ARG A 136 -11.03 9.57 2.02
N TYR A 137 -11.68 8.44 2.31
CA TYR A 137 -12.12 7.50 1.27
C TYR A 137 -13.25 8.08 0.41
N HIS A 138 -14.21 8.79 1.01
CA HIS A 138 -15.25 9.51 0.26
C HIS A 138 -14.64 10.48 -0.74
N THR A 139 -13.66 11.28 -0.33
CA THR A 139 -12.96 12.24 -1.21
C THR A 139 -12.23 11.52 -2.33
N ALA A 140 -11.55 10.40 -2.03
CA ALA A 140 -10.82 9.62 -3.01
C ALA A 140 -11.75 8.97 -4.05
N VAL A 141 -12.86 8.38 -3.62
CA VAL A 141 -13.88 7.82 -4.51
C VAL A 141 -14.50 8.92 -5.36
N ASN A 142 -14.97 10.01 -4.75
CA ASN A 142 -15.58 11.13 -5.47
C ASN A 142 -14.65 11.69 -6.55
N ASN A 143 -13.40 11.96 -6.21
CA ASN A 143 -12.42 12.47 -7.17
C ASN A 143 -12.13 11.48 -8.30
N GLY A 144 -12.11 10.18 -8.00
CA GLY A 144 -11.97 9.13 -9.00
C GLY A 144 -13.13 9.10 -9.98
N LEU A 145 -14.36 9.06 -9.47
CA LEU A 145 -15.57 9.04 -10.29
C LEU A 145 -15.69 10.31 -11.13
N MET A 146 -15.41 11.50 -10.56
CA MET A 146 -15.60 12.77 -11.27
C MET A 146 -14.52 13.06 -12.30
N ASN A 147 -13.27 12.69 -12.04
CA ASN A 147 -12.14 13.09 -12.89
C ASN A 147 -11.64 11.98 -13.81
N THR A 148 -11.75 10.71 -13.39
CA THR A 148 -11.19 9.57 -14.13
C THR A 148 -12.27 8.80 -14.88
N TYR A 149 -13.39 8.49 -14.22
CA TYR A 149 -14.39 7.55 -14.73
C TYR A 149 -15.73 8.20 -15.12
N ARG A 150 -15.78 9.54 -15.16
CA ARG A 150 -17.04 10.28 -15.37
C ARG A 150 -17.74 9.89 -16.67
N GLN A 151 -16.96 9.59 -17.71
CA GLN A 151 -17.49 9.22 -19.02
C GLN A 151 -18.16 7.84 -19.01
N ASP A 152 -17.83 6.97 -18.07
CA ASP A 152 -18.31 5.59 -18.02
C ASP A 152 -19.48 5.39 -17.03
N LEU A 153 -19.92 6.47 -16.41
CA LEU A 153 -20.93 6.45 -15.35
C LEU A 153 -22.25 7.08 -15.81
N VAL A 154 -23.34 6.59 -15.24
CA VAL A 154 -24.65 7.22 -15.27
C VAL A 154 -24.92 7.86 -13.91
N GLU A 155 -25.21 9.15 -13.93
CA GLU A 155 -25.60 9.91 -12.75
C GLU A 155 -27.12 9.87 -12.60
N HIS A 156 -27.57 9.39 -11.44
CA HIS A 156 -28.98 9.34 -11.10
C HIS A 156 -29.30 10.53 -10.18
N PRO A 157 -30.24 11.41 -10.57
CA PRO A 157 -30.57 12.60 -9.80
C PRO A 157 -31.16 12.22 -8.44
N GLY A 158 -30.70 12.88 -7.38
CA GLY A 158 -31.12 12.63 -6.00
C GLY A 158 -30.21 13.33 -4.99
N SER A 159 -30.62 13.33 -3.72
CA SER A 159 -29.78 13.79 -2.61
C SER A 159 -29.74 12.70 -1.52
N PRO A 160 -28.62 11.96 -1.39
CA PRO A 160 -27.37 12.07 -2.15
C PRO A 160 -27.45 11.51 -3.58
N THR A 161 -26.60 12.04 -4.48
CA THR A 161 -26.44 11.56 -5.87
C THR A 161 -26.04 10.09 -5.91
N ARG A 162 -26.62 9.34 -6.85
CA ARG A 162 -26.33 7.92 -7.08
C ARG A 162 -25.65 7.69 -8.43
N TRP A 163 -24.85 6.64 -8.51
CA TRP A 163 -24.00 6.30 -9.64
C TRP A 163 -24.22 4.85 -10.05
N SER A 164 -24.37 4.60 -11.35
CA SER A 164 -24.33 3.24 -11.91
C SER A 164 -23.36 3.18 -13.07
N TRP A 165 -22.91 1.97 -13.40
CA TRP A 165 -22.14 1.73 -14.61
C TRP A 165 -23.00 2.01 -15.85
N ARG A 166 -22.42 2.64 -16.87
CA ARG A 166 -23.06 2.73 -18.18
C ARG A 166 -22.94 1.37 -18.87
N VAL A 167 -24.06 0.67 -19.01
CA VAL A 167 -24.12 -0.48 -19.90
C VAL A 167 -24.03 0.08 -21.32
N ASP A 168 -23.01 -0.31 -22.07
CA ASP A 168 -23.03 -0.11 -23.51
C ASP A 168 -24.10 -1.05 -24.05
N ASP A 169 -25.19 -0.48 -24.57
CA ASP A 169 -26.12 -1.23 -25.40
C ASP A 169 -25.36 -1.60 -26.69
N GLU A 170 -24.64 -2.72 -26.68
CA GLU A 170 -24.33 -3.42 -27.93
C GLU A 170 -25.67 -3.91 -28.48
N GLU A 171 -26.21 -3.14 -29.43
CA GLU A 171 -27.37 -3.53 -30.26
C GLU A 171 -27.11 -4.91 -30.89
N ASP A 172 -28.15 -5.76 -30.82
CA ASP A 172 -28.29 -7.08 -31.46
C ASP A 172 -27.91 -7.10 -32.96
#